data_AF-A0A9P1BDS3-F1
#
_entry.id   AF-A0A9P1BDS3-F1
#
_cell.length_a   1.000
_cell.length_b   1.000
_cell.length_c   1.000
_cell.angle_alpha   90.00
_cell.angle_beta   90.00
_cell.angle_gamma   90.00
#
_symmetry.space_group_name_H-M   'P 1'
#
loop_
_entity.id
_entity.type
_entity.pdbx_description
1 polymer ?
#
loop_
_entity_poly.entity_id
_entity_poly.type
_entity_poly.pdbx_seq_one_letter_code
_entity_poly.pdbx_strand_id
1 'polypeptide(L)'
;MFVVGVILGAVWYATAADTKSNEEVARDKQIVKLQIERRDTLRQMLKATKASYEAGTTTVQAVLSAYQVELDAELAVADDNAHRARILEEQVNSLVAFEDRIVSLHRQRAHGGGIEALLATHAARLQARVRFMQQIQPDLLWIGNAGDLRDPSALHRLGIVAAVDVAFEEPIPKLSRELIYCRFPLIDGGGNDRSVLLQAIRTTSELITAGKKTLVACSAGMSRSPSIAVFALASFLKKDPSELATELSNEAALELNGSLWKELAEVYPTTVSAGNLSVNHLIDEFAKLPGIGKKTAERLAYHVLRVHANEALALADAIRQVKENVRHCRDCYNLAEGELCDVCQDPARDRTLLCVVEQPRDLMSIEQAGAYRGLYHVLLGRIAPLEGIGPEDLTIAGLVKRVQTGAFREIIMATNPTIEGDGTALHISSLLGETDVEITRLARGLTTGSVLEFANREMVADAMTGRQKF
;
A
#
# COMPACT_ATOMS: atom_id res chain seq x y z
N MET A 1 51.35 30.27 15.93
CA MET A 1 50.71 30.08 14.61
C MET A 1 49.46 29.19 14.70
N PHE A 2 48.62 29.38 15.73
CA PHE A 2 47.32 28.69 15.85
C PHE A 2 46.24 29.55 16.54
N VAL A 3 46.45 30.86 16.64
CA VAL A 3 45.52 31.83 17.29
C VAL A 3 45.19 33.03 16.37
N VAL A 4 45.55 32.97 15.08
CA VAL A 4 45.17 34.01 14.07
C VAL A 4 44.16 33.49 13.04
N GLY A 5 43.82 32.19 13.08
CA GLY A 5 42.86 31.57 12.15
C GLY A 5 41.39 31.62 12.61
N VAL A 6 41.09 32.04 13.84
CA VAL A 6 39.73 31.96 14.41
C VAL A 6 39.00 33.33 14.43
N ILE A 7 39.69 34.44 14.14
CA ILE A 7 39.07 35.78 14.11
C ILE A 7 38.82 36.28 12.67
N LEU A 8 39.42 35.67 11.64
CA LEU A 8 39.17 36.01 10.23
C LEU A 8 38.04 35.19 9.55
N GLY A 9 37.55 34.13 10.20
CA GLY A 9 36.40 33.34 9.71
C GLY A 9 35.02 33.92 10.04
N ALA A 10 34.94 34.86 10.99
CA ALA A 10 33.67 35.44 11.45
C ALA A 10 33.27 36.75 10.74
N VAL A 11 34.10 37.26 9.82
CA VAL A 11 33.82 38.51 9.06
C VAL A 11 33.46 38.25 7.59
N TRP A 12 33.63 37.02 7.08
CA TRP A 12 33.34 36.71 5.67
C TRP A 12 32.03 35.95 5.43
N TYR A 13 31.38 35.45 6.49
CA TYR A 13 30.10 34.73 6.39
C TYR A 13 28.86 35.60 6.66
N ALA A 14 29.01 36.93 6.75
CA ALA A 14 27.92 37.85 7.07
C ALA A 14 27.56 38.87 5.96
N THR A 15 28.15 38.80 4.75
CA THR A 15 27.82 39.75 3.67
C THR A 15 27.71 39.11 2.29
N ALA A 16 27.07 37.95 2.20
CA ALA A 16 26.51 37.44 0.95
C ALA A 16 25.03 37.05 1.17
N ALA A 17 24.27 37.97 1.77
CA ALA A 17 22.84 38.04 1.55
C ALA A 17 22.67 38.77 0.21
N ASP A 18 22.30 38.02 -0.82
CA ASP A 18 21.98 38.54 -2.13
C ASP A 18 20.68 39.36 -2.02
N THR A 19 20.78 40.60 -1.54
CA THR A 19 19.69 41.56 -1.60
C THR A 19 19.62 42.05 -3.03
N LYS A 20 18.76 41.44 -3.85
CA LYS A 20 18.30 42.08 -5.09
C LYS A 20 17.97 43.53 -4.78
N SER A 21 18.54 44.46 -5.54
CA SER A 21 18.31 45.89 -5.30
C SER A 21 16.80 46.20 -5.36
N ASN A 22 16.33 47.18 -4.59
CA ASN A 22 14.91 47.60 -4.64
C ASN A 22 14.48 48.00 -6.07
N GLU A 23 15.40 48.41 -6.93
CA GLU A 23 15.15 48.69 -8.35
C GLU A 23 14.93 47.42 -9.20
N GLU A 24 15.63 46.33 -8.92
CA GLU A 24 15.41 45.04 -9.60
C GLU A 24 14.10 44.38 -9.17
N VAL A 25 13.76 44.44 -7.87
CA VAL A 25 12.48 43.94 -7.37
C VAL A 25 11.31 44.79 -7.90
N ALA A 26 11.51 46.10 -8.07
CA ALA A 26 10.53 46.97 -8.71
C ALA A 26 10.38 46.67 -10.21
N ARG A 27 11.49 46.40 -10.92
CA ARG A 27 11.46 45.95 -12.33
C ARG A 27 10.74 44.63 -12.49
N ASP A 28 11.04 43.63 -11.67
CA ASP A 28 10.41 42.31 -11.73
C ASP A 28 8.89 42.41 -11.44
N LYS A 29 8.49 43.23 -10.47
CA LYS A 29 7.06 43.49 -10.19
C LYS A 29 6.36 44.23 -11.33
N GLN A 30 7.05 45.15 -11.99
CA GLN A 30 6.50 45.89 -13.14
C GLN A 30 6.37 44.99 -14.38
N ILE A 31 7.31 44.07 -14.60
CA ILE A 31 7.25 43.07 -15.66
C ILE A 31 6.09 42.11 -15.42
N VAL A 32 5.90 41.60 -14.19
CA VAL A 32 4.78 40.72 -13.85
C VAL A 32 3.43 41.44 -13.99
N LYS A 33 3.35 42.72 -13.57
CA LYS A 33 2.14 43.54 -13.75
C LYS A 33 1.78 43.73 -15.23
N LEU A 34 2.78 44.05 -16.07
CA LEU A 34 2.61 44.17 -17.52
C LEU A 34 2.21 42.82 -18.16
N GLN A 35 2.72 41.70 -17.67
CA GLN A 35 2.34 40.37 -18.15
C GLN A 35 0.89 40.00 -17.79
N ILE A 36 0.41 40.40 -16.60
CA ILE A 36 -0.98 40.17 -16.18
C ILE A 36 -1.94 41.04 -16.99
N GLU A 37 -1.65 42.33 -17.15
CA GLU A 37 -2.47 43.25 -17.97
C GLU A 37 -2.51 42.81 -19.45
N ARG A 38 -1.39 42.31 -19.98
CA ARG A 38 -1.28 41.80 -21.36
C ARG A 38 -2.02 40.47 -21.55
N ARG A 39 -2.02 39.58 -20.55
CA ARG A 39 -2.82 38.34 -20.54
C ARG A 39 -4.32 38.64 -20.59
N ASP A 40 -4.76 39.66 -19.87
CA ASP A 40 -6.18 40.05 -19.85
C ASP A 40 -6.59 40.75 -21.14
N THR A 41 -5.67 41.48 -21.79
CA THR A 41 -5.88 42.05 -23.14
C THR A 41 -5.99 40.95 -24.19
N LEU A 42 -5.09 39.95 -24.19
CA LEU A 42 -5.16 38.80 -25.09
C LEU A 42 -6.44 37.99 -24.91
N ARG A 43 -6.90 37.81 -23.67
CA ARG A 43 -8.19 37.15 -23.38
C ARG A 43 -9.37 37.95 -23.91
N GLN A 44 -9.36 39.28 -23.79
CA GLN A 44 -10.42 40.13 -24.35
C GLN A 44 -10.41 40.10 -25.87
N MET A 45 -9.23 40.13 -26.50
CA MET A 45 -9.09 39.99 -27.96
C MET A 45 -9.59 38.62 -28.43
N LEU A 46 -9.19 37.52 -27.79
CA LEU A 46 -9.66 36.17 -28.13
C LEU A 46 -11.18 36.05 -28.01
N LYS A 47 -11.78 36.69 -27.00
CA LYS A 47 -13.22 36.71 -26.77
C LYS A 47 -13.95 37.54 -27.84
N ALA A 48 -13.37 38.66 -28.26
CA ALA A 48 -13.89 39.49 -29.36
C ALA A 48 -13.74 38.80 -30.72
N THR A 49 -12.62 38.12 -30.98
CA THR A 49 -12.39 37.35 -32.21
C THR A 49 -13.32 36.15 -32.30
N LYS A 50 -13.56 35.45 -31.17
CA LYS A 50 -14.55 34.38 -31.09
C LYS A 50 -15.96 34.90 -31.38
N ALA A 51 -16.35 36.02 -30.78
CA ALA A 51 -17.65 36.65 -31.04
C ALA A 51 -17.79 37.13 -32.51
N SER A 52 -16.72 37.64 -33.12
CA SER A 52 -16.75 38.09 -34.53
C SER A 52 -16.76 36.93 -35.53
N TYR A 53 -16.13 35.80 -35.20
CA TYR A 53 -16.20 34.55 -35.95
C TYR A 53 -17.58 33.90 -35.86
N GLU A 54 -18.18 33.85 -34.66
CA GLU A 54 -19.55 33.37 -34.43
C GLU A 54 -20.60 34.28 -35.12
N ALA A 55 -20.30 35.58 -35.27
CA ALA A 55 -21.11 36.52 -36.04
C ALA A 55 -20.81 36.52 -37.56
N GLY A 56 -19.88 35.69 -38.05
CA GLY A 56 -19.60 35.50 -39.48
C GLY A 56 -18.98 36.70 -40.21
N THR A 57 -18.34 37.63 -39.49
CA THR A 57 -17.93 38.95 -40.03
C THR A 57 -16.45 39.10 -40.36
N THR A 58 -15.58 38.12 -40.09
CA THR A 58 -14.13 38.22 -40.38
C THR A 58 -13.52 36.90 -40.88
N THR A 59 -12.60 36.99 -41.84
CA THR A 59 -11.83 35.85 -42.39
C THR A 59 -10.56 35.58 -41.59
N VAL A 60 -10.14 34.30 -41.56
CA VAL A 60 -8.95 33.78 -40.86
C VAL A 60 -7.67 34.60 -41.14
N GLN A 61 -7.58 35.21 -42.33
CA GLN A 61 -6.48 36.10 -42.74
C GLN A 61 -6.30 37.34 -41.83
N ALA A 62 -7.38 37.89 -41.29
CA ALA A 62 -7.34 39.08 -40.43
C ALA A 62 -6.87 38.74 -39.01
N VAL A 63 -7.15 37.51 -38.55
CA VAL A 63 -6.68 37.00 -37.25
C VAL A 63 -5.18 36.70 -37.30
N LEU A 64 -4.72 36.15 -38.42
CA LEU A 64 -3.30 35.83 -38.65
C LEU A 64 -2.43 37.09 -38.77
N SER A 65 -2.94 38.16 -39.40
CA SER A 65 -2.21 39.42 -39.52
C SER A 65 -2.10 40.18 -38.19
N ALA A 66 -3.08 40.04 -37.28
CA ALA A 66 -2.97 40.57 -35.92
C ALA A 66 -1.93 39.81 -35.09
N TYR A 67 -1.87 38.48 -35.22
CA TYR A 67 -0.85 37.66 -34.56
C TYR A 67 0.57 37.93 -35.10
N GLN A 68 0.72 38.19 -36.40
CA GLN A 68 2.02 38.49 -37.02
C GLN A 68 2.63 39.80 -36.50
N VAL A 69 1.81 40.84 -36.30
CA VAL A 69 2.27 42.14 -35.78
C VAL A 69 2.73 42.05 -34.32
N GLU A 70 2.08 41.21 -33.51
CA GLU A 70 2.51 40.96 -32.12
C GLU A 70 3.77 40.08 -32.05
N LEU A 71 3.95 39.15 -32.99
CA LEU A 71 5.14 38.31 -33.10
C LEU A 71 6.38 39.12 -33.51
N ASP A 72 6.22 40.08 -34.44
CA ASP A 72 7.28 41.01 -34.83
C ASP A 72 7.67 41.96 -33.68
N ALA A 73 6.71 42.33 -32.83
CA ALA A 73 6.96 43.10 -31.61
C ALA A 73 7.67 42.28 -30.51
N GLU A 74 7.46 40.96 -30.44
CA GLU A 74 8.20 40.06 -29.53
C GLU A 74 9.66 39.84 -29.97
N LEU A 75 9.92 39.74 -31.28
CA LEU A 75 11.27 39.62 -31.84
C LEU A 75 12.11 40.88 -31.63
N ALA A 76 11.50 42.07 -31.60
CA ALA A 76 12.20 43.34 -31.37
C ALA A 76 12.63 43.58 -29.92
N VAL A 77 12.08 42.83 -28.95
CA VAL A 77 12.38 42.95 -27.50
C VAL A 77 13.36 41.85 -27.03
N ALA A 78 13.61 40.85 -27.87
CA ALA A 78 14.48 39.71 -27.57
C ALA A 78 15.97 40.03 -27.79
N ASP A 79 16.50 41.01 -27.07
CA ASP A 79 17.96 41.18 -27.04
C ASP A 79 18.58 40.10 -26.13
N ASP A 80 19.43 39.28 -26.75
CA ASP A 80 20.42 38.38 -26.17
C ASP A 80 20.02 36.97 -25.67
N ASN A 81 19.11 36.26 -26.39
CA ASN A 81 18.94 34.82 -26.14
C ASN A 81 18.77 34.00 -27.42
N ALA A 82 19.89 33.54 -27.98
CA ALA A 82 19.94 32.61 -29.12
C ALA A 82 19.10 31.32 -28.91
N HIS A 83 18.83 30.94 -27.65
CA HIS A 83 17.97 29.80 -27.32
C HIS A 83 16.47 30.13 -27.43
N ARG A 84 16.04 31.33 -27.03
CA ARG A 84 14.66 31.81 -27.22
C ARG A 84 14.36 32.00 -28.70
N ALA A 85 15.32 32.53 -29.47
CA ALA A 85 15.21 32.65 -30.91
C ALA A 85 15.01 31.28 -31.58
N ARG A 86 15.79 30.25 -31.22
CA ARG A 86 15.58 28.88 -31.75
C ARG A 86 14.24 28.27 -31.37
N ILE A 87 13.77 28.46 -30.13
CA ILE A 87 12.48 27.93 -29.68
C ILE A 87 11.32 28.61 -30.41
N LEU A 88 11.40 29.94 -30.58
CA LEU A 88 10.44 30.71 -31.39
C LEU A 88 10.48 30.29 -32.86
N GLU A 89 11.66 30.08 -33.43
CA GLU A 89 11.86 29.63 -34.81
C GLU A 89 11.30 28.22 -35.04
N GLU A 90 11.46 27.31 -34.08
CA GLU A 90 10.89 25.96 -34.11
C GLU A 90 9.35 25.97 -33.95
N GLN A 91 8.82 26.91 -33.15
CA GLN A 91 7.38 27.16 -33.00
C GLN A 91 6.77 27.76 -34.26
N VAL A 92 7.44 28.71 -34.91
CA VAL A 92 7.03 29.32 -36.18
C VAL A 92 7.05 28.27 -37.29
N ASN A 93 8.11 27.48 -37.42
CA ASN A 93 8.19 26.40 -38.41
C ASN A 93 7.10 25.34 -38.21
N SER A 94 6.70 25.07 -36.96
CA SER A 94 5.58 24.17 -36.65
C SER A 94 4.21 24.76 -37.01
N LEU A 95 4.03 26.08 -36.89
CA LEU A 95 2.80 26.77 -37.29
C LEU A 95 2.67 26.85 -38.82
N VAL A 96 3.77 27.09 -39.54
CA VAL A 96 3.82 27.08 -41.01
C VAL A 96 3.53 25.66 -41.56
N ALA A 97 4.11 24.62 -40.94
CA ALA A 97 3.81 23.22 -41.32
C ALA A 97 2.34 22.80 -41.01
N PHE A 98 1.70 23.47 -40.05
CA PHE A 98 0.28 23.28 -39.74
C PHE A 98 -0.62 23.98 -40.76
N GLU A 99 -0.25 25.19 -41.20
CA GLU A 99 -0.90 25.91 -42.29
C GLU A 99 -0.90 25.08 -43.59
N ASP A 100 0.25 24.52 -43.98
CA ASP A 100 0.35 23.66 -45.17
C ASP A 100 -0.55 22.42 -45.12
N ARG A 101 -0.77 21.84 -43.92
CA ARG A 101 -1.69 20.70 -43.72
C ARG A 101 -3.15 21.11 -43.71
N ILE A 102 -3.49 22.26 -43.14
CA ILE A 102 -4.86 22.80 -43.19
C ILE A 102 -5.22 23.14 -44.64
N VAL A 103 -4.30 23.73 -45.40
CA VAL A 103 -4.46 24.02 -46.84
C VAL A 103 -4.56 22.73 -47.66
N SER A 104 -3.78 21.68 -47.35
CA SER A 104 -3.91 20.37 -48.02
C SER A 104 -5.23 19.66 -47.70
N LEU A 105 -5.70 19.76 -46.45
CA LEU A 105 -6.98 19.20 -46.01
C LEU A 105 -8.19 19.98 -46.56
N HIS A 106 -8.07 21.30 -46.77
CA HIS A 106 -9.10 22.08 -47.45
C HIS A 106 -9.25 21.75 -48.93
N ARG A 107 -8.19 21.28 -49.61
CA ARG A 107 -8.28 20.76 -50.98
C ARG A 107 -8.98 19.40 -51.06
N GLN A 108 -8.97 18.61 -49.99
CA GLN A 108 -9.68 17.33 -49.90
C GLN A 108 -11.03 17.52 -49.22
N ARG A 109 -12.03 17.98 -49.99
CA ARG A 109 -13.43 18.05 -49.50
C ARG A 109 -13.99 16.65 -49.23
N ALA A 110 -14.08 16.25 -47.97
CA ALA A 110 -15.19 15.43 -47.45
C ALA A 110 -15.18 15.36 -45.92
N HIS A 111 -16.34 15.73 -45.35
CA HIS A 111 -16.84 15.39 -44.01
C HIS A 111 -16.41 16.29 -42.84
N GLY A 112 -17.33 17.18 -42.49
CA GLY A 112 -17.31 17.98 -41.26
C GLY A 112 -17.25 17.07 -40.03
N GLY A 113 -16.34 17.39 -39.12
CA GLY A 113 -16.03 16.64 -37.91
C GLY A 113 -14.53 16.40 -37.71
N GLY A 114 -13.76 16.26 -38.80
CA GLY A 114 -12.32 15.99 -38.72
C GLY A 114 -11.48 17.18 -38.25
N ILE A 115 -11.80 18.39 -38.72
CA ILE A 115 -11.00 19.60 -38.46
C ILE A 115 -11.14 20.07 -36.99
N GLU A 116 -12.33 20.01 -36.39
CA GLU A 116 -12.54 20.36 -34.98
C GLU A 116 -11.84 19.40 -34.03
N ALA A 117 -11.89 18.10 -34.30
CA ALA A 117 -11.18 17.10 -33.50
C ALA A 117 -9.64 17.26 -33.64
N LEU A 118 -9.15 17.58 -34.84
CA LEU A 118 -7.72 17.83 -35.06
C LEU A 118 -7.26 19.13 -34.40
N LEU A 119 -8.05 20.21 -34.50
CA LEU A 119 -7.79 21.50 -33.84
C LEU A 119 -7.84 21.36 -32.32
N ALA A 120 -8.80 20.62 -31.76
CA ALA A 120 -8.87 20.34 -30.33
C ALA A 120 -7.66 19.50 -29.87
N THR A 121 -7.24 18.49 -30.65
CA THR A 121 -6.07 17.66 -30.34
C THR A 121 -4.76 18.45 -30.46
N HIS A 122 -4.67 19.36 -31.43
CA HIS A 122 -3.48 20.20 -31.64
C HIS A 122 -3.42 21.34 -30.62
N ALA A 123 -4.55 21.97 -30.28
CA ALA A 123 -4.67 22.94 -29.20
C ALA A 123 -4.37 22.31 -27.83
N ALA A 124 -4.81 21.07 -27.57
CA ALA A 124 -4.43 20.32 -26.38
C ALA A 124 -2.93 19.97 -26.36
N ARG A 125 -2.32 19.65 -27.51
CA ARG A 125 -0.86 19.42 -27.61
C ARG A 125 -0.03 20.70 -27.49
N LEU A 126 -0.51 21.83 -28.00
CA LEU A 126 0.11 23.16 -27.83
C LEU A 126 -0.04 23.65 -26.38
N GLN A 127 -1.21 23.45 -25.76
CA GLN A 127 -1.43 23.72 -24.33
C GLN A 127 -0.59 22.80 -23.44
N ALA A 128 -0.40 21.53 -23.81
CA ALA A 128 0.49 20.61 -23.09
C ALA A 128 1.98 20.98 -23.24
N ARG A 129 2.39 21.56 -24.39
CA ARG A 129 3.75 22.09 -24.61
C ARG A 129 4.02 23.41 -23.88
N VAL A 130 2.99 24.08 -23.35
CA VAL A 130 3.09 25.32 -22.57
C VAL A 130 2.43 25.13 -21.20
N ARG A 131 2.83 24.09 -20.45
CA ARG A 131 2.62 24.05 -19.00
C ARG A 131 3.98 24.08 -18.32
N PHE A 132 4.32 25.27 -17.84
CA PHE A 132 5.42 25.48 -16.90
C PHE A 132 5.12 24.73 -15.61
N MET A 133 6.19 24.34 -14.90
CA MET A 133 6.15 23.95 -13.51
C MET A 133 5.13 24.74 -12.67
N GLN A 134 4.23 24.04 -12.00
CA GLN A 134 3.16 24.63 -11.20
C GLN A 134 3.48 24.46 -9.71
N GLN A 135 3.36 25.54 -8.96
CA GLN A 135 3.44 25.50 -7.50
C GLN A 135 2.09 25.04 -6.94
N ILE A 136 2.10 24.03 -6.08
CA ILE A 136 0.89 23.46 -5.48
C ILE A 136 0.86 23.60 -3.95
N GLN A 137 2.02 23.83 -3.32
CA GLN A 137 2.11 24.26 -1.93
C GLN A 137 3.07 25.44 -1.84
N PRO A 138 2.69 26.57 -1.20
CA PRO A 138 3.53 27.74 -1.09
C PRO A 138 4.91 27.40 -0.56
N ASP A 139 5.94 27.80 -1.31
CA ASP A 139 7.36 27.66 -1.01
C ASP A 139 7.87 26.26 -0.65
N LEU A 140 7.13 25.19 -0.99
CA LEU A 140 7.51 23.83 -0.60
C LEU A 140 7.42 22.80 -1.74
N LEU A 141 6.36 22.83 -2.54
CA LEU A 141 6.09 21.74 -3.49
C LEU A 141 5.62 22.25 -4.86
N TRP A 142 6.25 21.71 -5.90
CA TRP A 142 5.95 21.96 -7.30
C TRP A 142 5.65 20.66 -8.04
N ILE A 143 4.80 20.74 -9.05
CA ILE A 143 4.57 19.68 -10.03
C ILE A 143 5.07 20.13 -11.41
N GLY A 144 5.61 19.20 -12.17
CA GLY A 144 6.08 19.47 -13.53
C GLY A 144 6.24 18.21 -14.37
N ASN A 145 6.96 18.35 -15.47
CA ASN A 145 7.27 17.30 -16.42
C ASN A 145 8.79 17.18 -16.65
N ALA A 146 9.19 16.24 -17.50
CA ALA A 146 10.60 15.96 -17.79
C ALA A 146 11.31 17.12 -18.51
N GLY A 147 10.58 18.06 -19.11
CA GLY A 147 11.13 19.31 -19.63
C GLY A 147 11.58 20.25 -18.51
N ASP A 148 10.79 20.36 -17.43
CA ASP A 148 11.13 21.20 -16.27
C ASP A 148 12.39 20.69 -15.55
N LEU A 149 12.57 19.36 -15.46
CA LEU A 149 13.81 18.76 -14.95
C LEU A 149 15.04 19.03 -15.82
N ARG A 150 14.83 19.31 -17.12
CA ARG A 150 15.90 19.62 -18.09
C ARG A 150 16.27 21.10 -18.12
N ASP A 151 15.64 21.94 -17.29
CA ASP A 151 16.03 23.34 -17.06
C ASP A 151 16.60 23.56 -15.64
N PRO A 152 17.88 23.23 -15.39
CA PRO A 152 18.54 23.51 -14.11
C PRO A 152 18.52 24.98 -13.69
N SER A 153 18.45 25.91 -14.65
CA SER A 153 18.44 27.34 -14.36
C SER A 153 17.10 27.75 -13.73
N ALA A 154 15.99 27.20 -14.22
CA ALA A 154 14.67 27.41 -13.60
C ALA A 154 14.61 26.81 -12.19
N LEU A 155 15.11 25.60 -11.99
CA LEU A 155 15.16 24.96 -10.67
C LEU A 155 15.94 25.82 -9.67
N HIS A 156 17.11 26.32 -10.08
CA HIS A 156 17.94 27.18 -9.24
C HIS A 156 17.27 28.52 -8.93
N ARG A 157 16.68 29.20 -9.93
CA ARG A 157 15.96 30.49 -9.71
C ARG A 157 14.79 30.36 -8.74
N LEU A 158 14.10 29.21 -8.74
CA LEU A 158 12.98 28.93 -7.83
C LEU A 158 13.45 28.40 -6.45
N GLY A 159 14.76 28.20 -6.28
CA GLY A 159 15.35 27.64 -5.07
C GLY A 159 14.97 26.17 -4.83
N ILE A 160 14.62 25.43 -5.88
CA ILE A 160 14.29 24.02 -5.80
C ILE A 160 15.58 23.22 -5.60
N VAL A 161 15.62 22.46 -4.50
CA VAL A 161 16.80 21.72 -4.05
C VAL A 161 16.61 20.20 -4.11
N ALA A 162 15.38 19.74 -4.38
CA ALA A 162 15.06 18.34 -4.55
C ALA A 162 14.11 18.08 -5.73
N ALA A 163 14.28 16.93 -6.38
CA ALA A 163 13.48 16.47 -7.49
C ALA A 163 13.11 14.99 -7.29
N VAL A 164 11.80 14.71 -7.32
CA VAL A 164 11.22 13.37 -7.33
C VAL A 164 10.71 13.10 -8.74
N ASP A 165 11.44 12.27 -9.48
CA ASP A 165 11.14 11.91 -10.86
C ASP A 165 10.39 10.58 -10.92
N VAL A 166 9.14 10.65 -11.38
CA VAL A 166 8.27 9.48 -11.52
C VAL A 166 8.09 9.02 -12.97
N ALA A 167 8.92 9.55 -13.89
CA ALA A 167 8.87 9.18 -15.29
C ALA A 167 9.40 7.74 -15.54
N PHE A 168 8.58 6.95 -16.24
CA PHE A 168 8.94 5.58 -16.64
C PHE A 168 9.95 5.56 -17.81
N GLU A 169 9.64 6.26 -18.91
CA GLU A 169 10.38 6.11 -20.19
C GLU A 169 11.38 7.23 -20.48
N GLU A 170 11.51 8.23 -19.60
CA GLU A 170 12.39 9.38 -19.86
C GLU A 170 13.86 9.07 -19.51
N PRO A 171 14.82 9.54 -20.31
CA PRO A 171 16.23 9.44 -19.94
C PRO A 171 16.52 10.22 -18.66
N ILE A 172 17.54 9.81 -17.90
CA ILE A 172 17.96 10.55 -16.71
C ILE A 172 18.44 11.96 -17.15
N PRO A 173 17.85 13.04 -16.61
CA PRO A 173 18.22 14.40 -16.98
C PRO A 173 19.63 14.75 -16.47
N LYS A 174 20.30 15.68 -17.16
CA LYS A 174 21.58 16.22 -16.71
C LYS A 174 21.32 17.30 -15.64
N LEU A 175 21.49 16.92 -14.39
CA LEU A 175 21.17 17.75 -13.22
C LEU A 175 22.43 18.37 -12.58
N SER A 176 22.23 19.43 -11.78
CA SER A 176 23.27 19.97 -10.91
C SER A 176 23.65 18.96 -9.83
N ARG A 177 24.92 18.98 -9.40
CA ARG A 177 25.42 18.10 -8.32
C ARG A 177 24.80 18.40 -6.96
N GLU A 178 24.27 19.61 -6.78
CA GLU A 178 23.68 20.07 -5.52
C GLU A 178 22.20 19.68 -5.38
N LEU A 179 21.58 19.16 -6.45
CA LEU A 179 20.18 18.78 -6.46
C LEU A 179 20.01 17.36 -5.90
N ILE A 180 19.16 17.20 -4.88
CA ILE A 180 18.73 15.88 -4.42
C ILE A 180 17.81 15.29 -5.50
N TYR A 181 18.21 14.18 -6.12
CA TYR A 181 17.43 13.54 -7.18
C TYR A 181 17.05 12.11 -6.79
N CYS A 182 15.75 11.85 -6.69
CA CYS A 182 15.17 10.54 -6.39
C CYS A 182 14.27 10.11 -7.54
N ARG A 183 14.47 8.90 -8.07
CA ARG A 183 13.68 8.40 -9.20
C ARG A 183 12.87 7.16 -8.84
N PHE A 184 11.56 7.20 -9.13
CA PHE A 184 10.60 6.13 -8.89
C PHE A 184 9.76 5.92 -10.15
N PRO A 185 10.19 5.09 -11.11
CA PRO A 185 9.50 4.92 -12.39
C PRO A 185 8.05 4.41 -12.19
N LEU A 186 7.05 5.19 -12.59
CA LEU A 186 5.62 4.83 -12.49
C LEU A 186 4.94 4.86 -13.86
N ILE A 187 4.00 3.95 -14.10
CA ILE A 187 3.14 3.94 -15.29
C ILE A 187 1.74 4.48 -14.97
N ASP A 188 1.07 5.05 -15.98
CA ASP A 188 -0.30 5.56 -15.85
C ASP A 188 -1.36 4.44 -15.77
N GLY A 189 -1.03 3.25 -16.28
CA GLY A 189 -1.86 2.04 -16.17
C GLY A 189 -1.76 1.38 -14.79
N GLY A 190 -2.63 0.41 -14.53
CA GLY A 190 -2.50 -0.43 -13.34
C GLY A 190 -1.31 -1.40 -13.45
N GLY A 191 -0.82 -1.88 -12.30
CA GLY A 191 0.30 -2.80 -12.18
C GLY A 191 1.60 -2.17 -11.66
N ASN A 192 1.55 -0.99 -11.03
CA ASN A 192 2.73 -0.43 -10.39
C ASN A 192 3.12 -1.26 -9.16
N ASP A 193 4.43 -1.39 -8.91
CA ASP A 193 4.92 -2.05 -7.69
C ASP A 193 4.52 -1.25 -6.45
N ARG A 194 3.89 -1.93 -5.47
CA ARG A 194 3.37 -1.29 -4.25
C ARG A 194 4.46 -0.60 -3.45
N SER A 195 5.66 -1.18 -3.39
CA SER A 195 6.78 -0.59 -2.65
C SER A 195 7.30 0.67 -3.33
N VAL A 196 7.30 0.72 -4.67
CA VAL A 196 7.74 1.90 -5.44
C VAL A 196 6.76 3.06 -5.27
N LEU A 197 5.44 2.79 -5.33
CA LEU A 197 4.40 3.80 -5.05
C LEU A 197 4.57 4.40 -3.64
N LEU A 198 4.80 3.53 -2.65
CA LEU A 198 5.01 3.95 -1.26
C LEU A 198 6.25 4.81 -1.09
N GLN A 199 7.37 4.41 -1.69
CA GLN A 199 8.61 5.17 -1.59
C GLN A 199 8.51 6.51 -2.31
N ALA A 200 7.79 6.61 -3.43
CA ALA A 200 7.55 7.88 -4.11
C ALA A 200 6.77 8.88 -3.22
N ILE A 201 5.66 8.44 -2.62
CA ILE A 201 4.88 9.26 -1.68
C ILE A 201 5.73 9.65 -0.47
N ARG A 202 6.37 8.66 0.17
CA ARG A 202 7.11 8.84 1.42
C ARG A 202 8.30 9.76 1.24
N THR A 203 9.10 9.55 0.19
CA THR A 203 10.26 10.39 -0.11
C THR A 203 9.84 11.84 -0.35
N THR A 204 8.77 12.04 -1.12
CA THR A 204 8.23 13.39 -1.36
C THR A 204 7.77 14.04 -0.05
N SER A 205 7.03 13.32 0.79
CA SER A 205 6.54 13.78 2.10
C SER A 205 7.70 14.13 3.04
N GLU A 206 8.71 13.26 3.16
CA GLU A 206 9.88 13.49 4.02
C GLU A 206 10.72 14.69 3.57
N LEU A 207 10.89 14.90 2.26
CA LEU A 207 11.59 16.06 1.71
C LEU A 207 10.87 17.37 2.06
N ILE A 208 9.54 17.44 1.88
CA ILE A 208 8.78 18.65 2.24
C ILE A 208 8.70 18.84 3.77
N THR A 209 8.62 17.77 4.57
CA THR A 209 8.74 17.84 6.04
C THR A 209 10.09 18.40 6.48
N ALA A 210 11.16 18.05 5.77
CA ALA A 210 12.50 18.59 6.01
C ALA A 210 12.70 20.02 5.45
N GLY A 211 11.64 20.67 4.96
CA GLY A 211 11.67 22.03 4.40
C GLY A 211 12.42 22.13 3.07
N LYS A 212 12.60 21.02 2.35
CA LYS A 212 13.26 21.02 1.04
C LYS A 212 12.24 21.40 -0.03
N LYS A 213 12.50 22.50 -0.74
CA LYS A 213 11.75 22.90 -1.93
C LYS A 213 11.87 21.81 -2.99
N THR A 214 10.76 21.12 -3.26
CA THR A 214 10.75 19.86 -3.99
C THR A 214 9.90 19.95 -5.26
N LEU A 215 10.43 19.48 -6.38
CA LEU A 215 9.69 19.26 -7.62
C LEU A 215 9.30 17.79 -7.75
N VAL A 216 8.03 17.49 -8.02
CA VAL A 216 7.59 16.17 -8.50
C VAL A 216 7.38 16.26 -10.01
N ALA A 217 8.14 15.49 -10.78
CA ALA A 217 8.10 15.52 -12.24
C ALA A 217 7.78 14.15 -12.82
N CYS A 218 7.03 14.12 -13.93
CA CYS A 218 6.78 12.90 -14.71
C CYS A 218 7.20 13.08 -16.18
N SER A 219 6.75 12.22 -17.10
CA SER A 219 7.10 12.37 -18.53
C SER A 219 6.43 13.60 -19.17
N ALA A 220 6.45 13.72 -20.49
CA ALA A 220 5.87 14.88 -21.21
C ALA A 220 4.39 15.22 -20.88
N GLY A 221 3.61 14.33 -20.26
CA GLY A 221 2.28 14.62 -19.71
C GLY A 221 2.31 14.88 -18.20
N MET A 222 1.28 15.50 -17.62
CA MET A 222 1.20 15.79 -16.16
C MET A 222 0.21 14.88 -15.40
N SER A 223 0.06 13.61 -15.77
CA SER A 223 -0.95 12.73 -15.16
C SER A 223 -0.50 12.02 -13.87
N ARG A 224 0.82 11.92 -13.64
CA ARG A 224 1.42 11.19 -12.50
C ARG A 224 1.93 12.11 -11.40
N SER A 225 2.59 13.21 -11.77
CA SER A 225 3.14 14.15 -10.80
C SER A 225 2.09 14.76 -9.87
N PRO A 226 0.86 15.11 -10.31
CA PRO A 226 -0.18 15.59 -9.40
C PRO A 226 -0.61 14.54 -8.38
N SER A 227 -0.84 13.29 -8.81
CA SER A 227 -1.29 12.23 -7.92
C SER A 227 -0.30 11.99 -6.79
N ILE A 228 1.00 11.81 -7.11
CA ILE A 228 2.03 11.62 -6.09
C ILE A 228 2.13 12.83 -5.15
N ALA A 229 2.07 14.03 -5.71
CA ALA A 229 2.18 15.24 -4.92
C ALA A 229 0.99 15.45 -3.97
N VAL A 230 -0.24 15.13 -4.40
CA VAL A 230 -1.44 15.18 -3.55
C VAL A 230 -1.31 14.20 -2.39
N PHE A 231 -0.96 12.94 -2.65
CA PHE A 231 -0.82 11.95 -1.57
C PHE A 231 0.33 12.29 -0.61
N ALA A 232 1.44 12.82 -1.10
CA ALA A 232 2.54 13.29 -0.25
C ALA A 232 2.14 14.50 0.60
N LEU A 233 1.43 15.46 0.01
CA LEU A 233 0.95 16.64 0.72
C LEU A 233 -0.14 16.28 1.73
N ALA A 234 -1.01 15.31 1.43
CA ALA A 234 -2.00 14.78 2.35
C ALA A 234 -1.33 14.13 3.58
N SER A 235 -0.25 13.38 3.37
CA SER A 235 0.58 12.81 4.44
C SER A 235 1.20 13.93 5.31
N PHE A 236 1.76 14.97 4.68
CA PHE A 236 2.35 16.12 5.36
C PHE A 236 1.33 16.95 6.17
N LEU A 237 0.17 17.24 5.58
CA LEU A 237 -0.90 18.05 6.19
C LEU A 237 -1.80 17.24 7.13
N LYS A 238 -1.65 15.90 7.17
CA LYS A 238 -2.55 14.97 7.87
C LYS A 238 -4.02 15.14 7.45
N LYS A 239 -4.24 15.32 6.15
CA LYS A 239 -5.57 15.44 5.52
C LYS A 239 -5.92 14.19 4.74
N ASP A 240 -7.21 14.03 4.42
CA ASP A 240 -7.64 13.04 3.45
C ASP A 240 -7.17 13.44 2.04
N PRO A 241 -6.55 12.53 1.25
CA PRO A 241 -6.10 12.85 -0.11
C PRO A 241 -7.22 13.29 -1.05
N SER A 242 -8.43 12.75 -0.90
CA SER A 242 -9.56 13.06 -1.79
C SER A 242 -10.11 14.45 -1.51
N GLU A 243 -10.18 14.84 -0.25
CA GLU A 243 -10.51 16.21 0.17
C GLU A 243 -9.47 17.20 -0.38
N LEU A 244 -8.18 16.91 -0.20
CA LEU A 244 -7.09 17.76 -0.67
C LEU A 244 -7.03 17.86 -2.20
N ALA A 245 -7.28 16.77 -2.92
CA ALA A 245 -7.39 16.80 -4.39
C ALA A 245 -8.51 17.74 -4.84
N THR A 246 -9.64 17.76 -4.13
CA THR A 246 -10.77 18.64 -4.45
C THR A 246 -10.43 20.09 -4.19
N GLU A 247 -9.78 20.40 -3.06
CA GLU A 247 -9.26 21.74 -2.74
C GLU A 247 -8.30 22.24 -3.84
N LEU A 248 -7.29 21.44 -4.17
CA LEU A 248 -6.26 21.82 -5.15
C LEU A 248 -6.79 21.87 -6.58
N SER A 249 -7.79 21.06 -6.94
CA SER A 249 -8.41 21.12 -8.28
C SER A 249 -9.22 22.41 -8.51
N ASN A 250 -9.70 23.03 -7.44
CA ASN A 250 -10.38 24.33 -7.51
C ASN A 250 -9.40 25.50 -7.68
N GLU A 251 -8.16 25.35 -7.19
CA GLU A 251 -7.12 26.38 -7.22
C GLU A 251 -6.14 26.22 -8.40
N ALA A 252 -5.92 24.98 -8.86
CA ALA A 252 -5.04 24.61 -9.95
C ALA A 252 -5.70 23.53 -10.84
N ALA A 253 -5.52 23.64 -12.16
CA ALA A 253 -6.03 22.64 -13.10
C ALA A 253 -5.19 21.35 -13.05
N LEU A 254 -5.47 20.49 -12.06
CA LEU A 254 -4.81 19.19 -11.88
C LEU A 254 -5.50 18.10 -12.71
N GLU A 255 -4.73 17.39 -13.52
CA GLU A 255 -5.21 16.21 -14.26
C GLU A 255 -4.85 14.94 -13.48
N LEU A 256 -5.83 14.36 -12.79
CA LEU A 256 -5.65 13.15 -12.00
C LEU A 256 -6.05 11.91 -12.80
N ASN A 257 -5.12 10.95 -12.91
CA ASN A 257 -5.40 9.65 -13.54
C ASN A 257 -6.13 8.72 -12.56
N GLY A 258 -7.30 8.21 -12.96
CA GLY A 258 -8.14 7.38 -12.10
C GLY A 258 -7.61 5.98 -11.77
N SER A 259 -6.80 5.35 -12.62
CA SER A 259 -6.20 4.03 -12.30
C SER A 259 -5.08 4.17 -11.29
N LEU A 260 -4.15 5.09 -11.52
CA LEU A 260 -3.06 5.36 -10.58
C LEU A 260 -3.57 5.86 -9.23
N TRP A 261 -4.62 6.70 -9.23
CA TRP A 261 -5.24 7.19 -8.01
C TRP A 261 -5.71 6.05 -7.09
N LYS A 262 -6.32 5.01 -7.66
CA LYS A 262 -6.80 3.84 -6.88
C LYS A 262 -5.64 3.09 -6.25
N GLU A 263 -4.57 2.83 -7.00
CA GLU A 263 -3.38 2.14 -6.47
C GLU A 263 -2.72 2.95 -5.35
N LEU A 264 -2.64 4.27 -5.51
CA LEU A 264 -2.12 5.16 -4.48
C LEU A 264 -3.01 5.17 -3.23
N ALA A 265 -4.33 5.20 -3.39
CA ALA A 265 -5.28 5.13 -2.28
C ALA A 265 -5.20 3.81 -1.51
N GLU A 266 -4.91 2.69 -2.18
CA GLU A 266 -4.72 1.39 -1.53
C GLU A 266 -3.43 1.32 -0.69
N VAL A 267 -2.37 2.02 -1.10
CA VAL A 267 -1.09 2.00 -0.38
C VAL A 267 -0.99 3.14 0.66
N TYR A 268 -1.69 4.26 0.45
CA TYR A 268 -1.62 5.44 1.30
C TYR A 268 -1.85 5.21 2.81
N PRO A 269 -2.76 4.35 3.28
CA PRO A 269 -2.94 4.08 4.72
C PRO A 269 -1.65 3.63 5.42
N THR A 270 -0.71 3.05 4.68
CA THR A 270 0.59 2.63 5.22
C THR A 270 1.62 3.78 5.29
N THR A 271 1.36 4.93 4.64
CA THR A 271 2.23 6.12 4.63
C THR A 271 1.93 7.13 5.75
N VAL A 272 0.71 7.15 6.29
CA VAL A 272 0.27 8.14 7.31
C VAL A 272 0.77 7.79 8.73
N SER A 273 1.22 6.55 8.98
CA SER A 273 1.87 6.17 10.24
C SER A 273 3.37 6.49 10.26
N ALA A 274 3.70 7.79 10.17
CA ALA A 274 5.02 8.30 10.57
C ALA A 274 5.11 8.33 12.10
N GLY A 275 5.20 7.14 12.70
CA GLY A 275 5.30 6.93 14.14
C GLY A 275 5.02 5.47 14.47
N ASN A 276 6.09 4.66 14.55
CA ASN A 276 6.07 3.28 15.03
C ASN A 276 5.45 2.21 14.11
N LEU A 277 5.82 2.17 12.82
CA LEU A 277 5.44 1.08 11.89
C LEU A 277 5.66 -0.33 12.50
N SER A 278 6.82 -0.56 13.12
CA SER A 278 7.14 -1.85 13.73
C SER A 278 6.29 -2.18 14.97
N VAL A 279 5.92 -1.17 15.76
CA VAL A 279 5.09 -1.37 16.96
C VAL A 279 3.65 -1.61 16.56
N ASN A 280 3.10 -0.80 15.65
CA ASN A 280 1.74 -0.98 15.16
C ASN A 280 1.58 -2.34 14.47
N HIS A 281 2.56 -2.76 13.67
CA HIS A 281 2.58 -4.10 13.10
C HIS A 281 2.55 -5.20 14.19
N LEU A 282 3.35 -5.07 15.25
CA LEU A 282 3.33 -6.02 16.37
C LEU A 282 1.98 -6.02 17.11
N ILE A 283 1.34 -4.85 17.28
CA ILE A 283 -0.01 -4.73 17.84
C ILE A 283 -1.01 -5.46 16.97
N ASP A 284 -0.97 -5.27 15.65
CA ASP A 284 -1.89 -5.91 14.72
C ASP A 284 -1.71 -7.43 14.71
N GLU A 285 -0.47 -7.94 14.76
CA GLU A 285 -0.22 -9.39 14.87
C GLU A 285 -0.72 -9.96 16.21
N PHE A 286 -0.47 -9.29 17.34
CA PHE A 286 -0.99 -9.75 18.63
C PHE A 286 -2.51 -9.70 18.71
N ALA A 287 -3.17 -8.74 18.05
CA ALA A 287 -4.62 -8.62 18.04
C ALA A 287 -5.33 -9.73 17.25
N LYS A 288 -4.62 -10.49 16.40
CA LYS A 288 -5.17 -11.66 15.70
C LYS A 288 -5.23 -12.90 16.59
N LEU A 289 -4.53 -12.91 17.73
CA LEU A 289 -4.50 -14.06 18.61
C LEU A 289 -5.84 -14.22 19.36
N PRO A 290 -6.36 -15.46 19.50
CA PRO A 290 -7.62 -15.69 20.19
C PRO A 290 -7.54 -15.22 21.65
N GLY A 291 -8.54 -14.45 22.08
CA GLY A 291 -8.59 -13.89 23.44
C GLY A 291 -7.81 -12.58 23.65
N ILE A 292 -7.13 -12.05 22.61
CA ILE A 292 -6.37 -10.80 22.70
C ILE A 292 -7.06 -9.70 21.90
N GLY A 293 -7.69 -8.76 22.60
CA GLY A 293 -8.23 -7.54 21.98
C GLY A 293 -7.17 -6.46 21.75
N LYS A 294 -7.48 -5.46 20.91
CA LYS A 294 -6.58 -4.37 20.52
C LYS A 294 -5.86 -3.67 21.69
N LYS A 295 -6.57 -3.38 22.79
CA LYS A 295 -5.97 -2.78 24.00
C LYS A 295 -4.95 -3.70 24.70
N THR A 296 -5.21 -4.99 24.72
CA THR A 296 -4.29 -5.98 25.29
C THR A 296 -3.08 -6.16 24.37
N ALA A 297 -3.30 -6.23 23.06
CA ALA A 297 -2.24 -6.27 22.06
C ALA A 297 -1.29 -5.08 22.16
N GLU A 298 -1.82 -3.87 22.32
CA GLU A 298 -1.05 -2.65 22.58
C GLU A 298 -0.17 -2.78 23.82
N ARG A 299 -0.76 -3.20 24.95
CA ARG A 299 -0.01 -3.44 26.20
C ARG A 299 1.13 -4.45 26.02
N LEU A 300 0.90 -5.53 25.27
CA LEU A 300 1.91 -6.54 24.99
C LEU A 300 3.03 -6.01 24.10
N ALA A 301 2.70 -5.26 23.04
CA ALA A 301 3.70 -4.65 22.17
C ALA A 301 4.60 -3.66 22.92
N TYR A 302 4.02 -2.82 23.78
CA TYR A 302 4.80 -1.92 24.64
C TYR A 302 5.59 -2.64 25.73
N HIS A 303 5.16 -3.83 26.17
CA HIS A 303 5.98 -4.67 27.05
C HIS A 303 7.23 -5.17 26.30
N VAL A 304 7.08 -5.66 25.06
CA VAL A 304 8.21 -6.10 24.21
C VAL A 304 9.22 -4.97 23.97
N LEU A 305 8.77 -3.71 23.84
CA LEU A 305 9.66 -2.55 23.74
C LEU A 305 10.45 -2.23 25.01
N ARG A 306 9.93 -2.61 26.19
CA ARG A 306 10.53 -2.28 27.49
C ARG A 306 11.54 -3.32 27.97
N VAL A 307 11.37 -4.57 27.57
CA VAL A 307 12.28 -5.66 27.96
C VAL A 307 13.60 -5.60 27.18
N HIS A 308 14.60 -6.32 27.66
CA HIS A 308 15.89 -6.40 26.96
C HIS A 308 15.75 -7.13 25.62
N ALA A 309 16.57 -6.76 24.64
CA ALA A 309 16.54 -7.33 23.29
C ALA A 309 16.60 -8.87 23.29
N ASN A 310 17.42 -9.47 24.16
CA ASN A 310 17.54 -10.92 24.26
C ASN A 310 16.23 -11.61 24.65
N GLU A 311 15.43 -10.99 25.52
CA GLU A 311 14.14 -11.55 25.96
C GLU A 311 13.08 -11.42 24.86
N ALA A 312 13.02 -10.26 24.20
CA ALA A 312 12.14 -10.05 23.05
C ALA A 312 12.45 -11.01 21.89
N LEU A 313 13.74 -11.19 21.57
CA LEU A 313 14.18 -12.09 20.50
C LEU A 313 13.97 -13.56 20.87
N ALA A 314 14.16 -13.95 22.14
CA ALA A 314 13.85 -15.30 22.60
C ALA A 314 12.38 -15.67 22.39
N LEU A 315 11.45 -14.73 22.63
CA LEU A 315 10.03 -14.94 22.32
C LEU A 315 9.78 -15.12 20.82
N ALA A 316 10.39 -14.27 19.98
CA ALA A 316 10.26 -14.38 18.52
C ALA A 316 10.80 -15.72 18.00
N ASP A 317 11.95 -16.15 18.52
CA ASP A 317 12.54 -17.44 18.19
C ASP A 317 11.70 -18.62 18.67
N ALA A 318 11.09 -18.55 19.87
CA ALA A 318 10.19 -19.59 20.36
C ALA A 318 8.96 -19.77 19.44
N ILE A 319 8.36 -18.66 19.00
CA ILE A 319 7.24 -18.69 18.03
C ILE A 319 7.70 -19.33 16.71
N ARG A 320 8.86 -18.92 16.20
CA ARG A 320 9.43 -19.47 14.96
C ARG A 320 9.71 -20.98 15.07
N GLN A 321 10.36 -21.41 16.15
CA GLN A 321 10.70 -22.82 16.39
C GLN A 321 9.46 -23.71 16.42
N VAL A 322 8.39 -23.31 17.11
CA VAL A 322 7.14 -24.08 17.12
C VAL A 322 6.59 -24.23 15.70
N LYS A 323 6.63 -23.18 14.88
CA LYS A 323 6.09 -23.23 13.52
C LYS A 323 6.94 -24.06 12.54
N GLU A 324 8.26 -24.06 12.72
CA GLU A 324 9.20 -24.77 11.85
C GLU A 324 9.34 -26.25 12.22
N ASN A 325 9.37 -26.56 13.52
CA ASN A 325 9.75 -27.87 14.05
C ASN A 325 8.55 -28.74 14.42
N VAL A 326 7.45 -28.17 14.93
CA VAL A 326 6.31 -28.98 15.38
C VAL A 326 5.44 -29.40 14.21
N ARG A 327 5.26 -30.70 14.06
CA ARG A 327 4.41 -31.35 13.06
C ARG A 327 3.48 -32.36 13.71
N HIS A 328 2.64 -32.97 12.89
CA HIS A 328 1.82 -34.09 13.33
C HIS A 328 2.61 -35.39 13.25
N CYS A 329 2.56 -36.17 14.34
CA CYS A 329 3.05 -37.53 14.42
C CYS A 329 2.42 -38.36 13.29
N ARG A 330 3.26 -39.12 12.58
CA ARG A 330 2.83 -39.98 11.46
C ARG A 330 1.74 -40.99 11.85
N ASP A 331 1.81 -41.52 13.07
CA ASP A 331 0.96 -42.65 13.48
C ASP A 331 -0.32 -42.19 14.19
N CYS A 332 -0.24 -41.15 15.03
CA CYS A 332 -1.35 -40.72 15.89
C CYS A 332 -1.82 -39.29 15.69
N TYR A 333 -1.17 -38.51 14.83
CA TYR A 333 -1.49 -37.11 14.56
C TYR A 333 -1.36 -36.15 15.76
N ASN A 334 -0.84 -36.60 16.90
CA ASN A 334 -0.43 -35.71 18.00
C ASN A 334 0.74 -34.80 17.57
N LEU A 335 1.03 -33.75 18.32
CA LEU A 335 2.18 -32.89 18.09
C LEU A 335 3.49 -33.67 18.33
N ALA A 336 4.45 -33.51 17.43
CA ALA A 336 5.78 -34.12 17.48
C ALA A 336 6.82 -33.20 16.81
N GLU A 337 8.05 -33.21 17.31
CA GLU A 337 9.19 -32.55 16.65
C GLU A 337 10.00 -33.50 15.74
N GLY A 338 9.70 -34.80 15.79
CA GLY A 338 10.22 -35.83 14.87
C GLY A 338 9.09 -36.51 14.09
N GLU A 339 9.39 -37.65 13.45
CA GLU A 339 8.37 -38.43 12.72
C GLU A 339 7.27 -39.00 13.66
N LEU A 340 7.66 -39.37 14.88
CA LEU A 340 6.79 -39.95 15.90
C LEU A 340 6.83 -39.11 17.17
N CYS A 341 5.70 -38.97 17.85
CA CYS A 341 5.64 -38.35 19.18
C CYS A 341 6.18 -39.30 20.26
N ASP A 342 6.53 -38.75 21.43
CA ASP A 342 7.09 -39.49 22.55
C ASP A 342 6.20 -40.67 22.98
N VAL A 343 4.87 -40.50 22.94
CA VAL A 343 3.92 -41.57 23.30
C VAL A 343 3.96 -42.74 22.32
N CYS A 344 4.11 -42.49 21.03
CA CYS A 344 4.19 -43.57 20.02
C CYS A 344 5.55 -44.27 20.04
N GLN A 345 6.61 -43.56 20.39
CA GLN A 345 7.97 -44.10 20.50
C GLN A 345 8.17 -44.93 21.76
N ASP A 346 7.44 -44.62 22.84
CA ASP A 346 7.57 -45.31 24.12
C ASP A 346 7.22 -46.81 24.02
N PRO A 347 8.18 -47.72 24.26
CA PRO A 347 7.95 -49.16 24.23
C PRO A 347 7.20 -49.68 25.46
N ALA A 348 7.12 -48.91 26.55
CA ALA A 348 6.40 -49.30 27.76
C ALA A 348 4.88 -49.17 27.62
N ARG A 349 4.39 -48.56 26.54
CA ARG A 349 2.96 -48.37 26.26
C ARG A 349 2.29 -49.65 25.79
N ASP A 350 1.06 -49.84 26.24
CA ASP A 350 0.21 -50.94 25.80
C ASP A 350 -0.31 -50.66 24.39
N ARG A 351 0.29 -51.32 23.40
CA ARG A 351 -0.07 -51.16 21.98
C ARG A 351 -1.40 -51.80 21.61
N THR A 352 -2.03 -52.53 22.53
CA THR A 352 -3.36 -53.13 22.32
C THR A 352 -4.50 -52.18 22.67
N LEU A 353 -4.21 -51.05 23.34
CA LEU A 353 -5.19 -50.04 23.73
C LEU A 353 -5.03 -48.79 22.85
N LEU A 354 -6.15 -48.25 22.35
CA LEU A 354 -6.17 -47.02 21.58
C LEU A 354 -7.20 -46.03 22.13
N CYS A 355 -6.78 -44.82 22.48
CA CYS A 355 -7.66 -43.74 22.93
C CYS A 355 -7.81 -42.68 21.83
N VAL A 356 -9.05 -42.48 21.37
CA VAL A 356 -9.37 -41.55 20.29
C VAL A 356 -9.84 -40.23 20.90
N VAL A 357 -9.15 -39.13 20.60
CA VAL A 357 -9.44 -37.79 21.14
C VAL A 357 -9.65 -36.77 20.03
N GLU A 358 -10.31 -35.65 20.33
CA GLU A 358 -10.55 -34.59 19.33
C GLU A 358 -9.28 -33.79 19.04
N GLN A 359 -8.56 -33.35 20.07
CA GLN A 359 -7.43 -32.43 19.96
C GLN A 359 -6.21 -32.87 20.79
N PRO A 360 -4.99 -32.37 20.47
CA PRO A 360 -3.79 -32.66 21.26
C PRO A 360 -3.91 -32.28 22.75
N ARG A 361 -4.70 -31.25 23.08
CA ARG A 361 -4.95 -30.83 24.46
C ARG A 361 -5.71 -31.88 25.27
N ASP A 362 -6.62 -32.60 24.64
CA ASP A 362 -7.40 -33.66 25.29
C ASP A 362 -6.48 -34.82 25.67
N LEU A 363 -5.59 -35.22 24.73
CA LEU A 363 -4.52 -36.19 24.99
C LEU A 363 -3.67 -35.77 26.20
N MET A 364 -3.18 -34.52 26.19
CA MET A 364 -2.36 -34.00 27.30
C MET A 364 -3.09 -34.08 28.65
N SER A 365 -4.40 -33.83 28.66
CA SER A 365 -5.21 -33.89 29.89
C SER A 365 -5.30 -35.32 30.43
N ILE A 366 -5.46 -36.32 29.54
CA ILE A 366 -5.49 -37.73 29.93
C ILE A 366 -4.10 -38.20 30.39
N GLU A 367 -3.03 -37.79 29.70
CA GLU A 367 -1.65 -38.11 30.10
C GLU A 367 -1.30 -37.54 31.48
N GLN A 368 -1.70 -36.29 31.76
CA GLN A 368 -1.48 -35.66 33.07
C GLN A 368 -2.23 -36.37 34.21
N ALA A 369 -3.37 -36.99 33.92
CA ALA A 369 -4.09 -37.80 34.90
C ALA A 369 -3.33 -39.09 35.29
N GLY A 370 -2.38 -39.55 34.46
CA GLY A 370 -1.52 -40.70 34.74
C GLY A 370 -2.24 -42.07 34.80
N ALA A 371 -3.53 -42.10 34.47
CA ALA A 371 -4.37 -43.29 34.58
C ALA A 371 -4.39 -44.16 33.31
N TYR A 372 -3.90 -43.64 32.18
CA TYR A 372 -3.91 -44.32 30.89
C TYR A 372 -2.49 -44.65 30.43
N ARG A 373 -2.29 -45.86 29.88
CA ARG A 373 -0.98 -46.35 29.40
C ARG A 373 -1.00 -46.87 27.97
N GLY A 374 -2.10 -46.69 27.24
CA GLY A 374 -2.22 -47.09 25.85
C GLY A 374 -1.68 -46.05 24.88
N LEU A 375 -2.01 -46.23 23.60
CA LEU A 375 -1.70 -45.29 22.52
C LEU A 375 -2.87 -44.34 22.25
N TYR A 376 -2.60 -43.25 21.53
CA TYR A 376 -3.65 -42.30 21.14
C TYR A 376 -3.86 -42.24 19.63
N HIS A 377 -4.99 -41.67 19.24
CA HIS A 377 -5.23 -41.11 17.91
C HIS A 377 -5.92 -39.75 18.05
N VAL A 378 -5.39 -38.71 17.42
CA VAL A 378 -5.93 -37.35 17.48
C VAL A 378 -6.69 -37.03 16.19
N LEU A 379 -7.98 -36.76 16.30
CA LEU A 379 -8.87 -36.51 15.16
C LEU A 379 -8.62 -35.16 14.47
N LEU A 380 -7.98 -34.22 15.18
CA LEU A 380 -7.79 -32.82 14.80
C LEU A 380 -9.11 -32.03 14.69
N GLY A 381 -10.10 -32.41 15.49
CA GLY A 381 -11.41 -31.79 15.53
C GLY A 381 -12.52 -32.80 15.79
N ARG A 382 -13.73 -32.41 15.39
CA ARG A 382 -14.97 -33.19 15.48
C ARG A 382 -15.87 -32.85 14.29
N ILE A 383 -16.80 -33.73 13.97
CA ILE A 383 -17.76 -33.50 12.89
C ILE A 383 -18.72 -32.39 13.33
N ALA A 384 -18.71 -31.27 12.62
CA ALA A 384 -19.50 -30.09 12.94
C ALA A 384 -20.10 -29.49 11.65
N PRO A 385 -21.26 -30.01 11.18
CA PRO A 385 -21.85 -29.60 9.91
C PRO A 385 -22.18 -28.11 9.83
N LEU A 386 -22.55 -27.50 10.96
CA LEU A 386 -22.84 -26.06 11.04
C LEU A 386 -21.58 -25.18 10.89
N GLU A 387 -20.41 -25.73 11.23
CA GLU A 387 -19.10 -25.10 11.03
C GLU A 387 -18.48 -25.50 9.67
N GLY A 388 -19.17 -26.33 8.88
CA GLY A 388 -18.68 -26.82 7.60
C GLY A 388 -17.58 -27.89 7.72
N ILE A 389 -17.42 -28.54 8.88
CA ILE A 389 -16.40 -29.57 9.12
C ILE A 389 -17.02 -30.96 8.95
N GLY A 390 -16.59 -31.67 7.91
CA GLY A 390 -16.99 -33.03 7.59
C GLY A 390 -16.01 -34.11 8.12
N PRO A 391 -16.36 -35.41 7.99
CA PRO A 391 -15.45 -36.51 8.32
C PRO A 391 -14.11 -36.48 7.56
N GLU A 392 -14.12 -35.99 6.32
CA GLU A 392 -12.97 -35.87 5.42
C GLU A 392 -11.94 -34.81 5.85
N ASP A 393 -12.37 -33.83 6.63
CA ASP A 393 -11.49 -32.80 7.19
C ASP A 393 -10.73 -33.29 8.44
N LEU A 394 -11.10 -34.47 8.94
CA LEU A 394 -10.55 -35.09 10.15
C LEU A 394 -9.65 -36.27 9.80
N THR A 395 -8.87 -36.74 10.77
CA THR A 395 -7.96 -37.87 10.58
C THR A 395 -8.65 -39.24 10.73
N ILE A 396 -9.97 -39.31 10.48
CA ILE A 396 -10.80 -40.52 10.64
C ILE A 396 -10.35 -41.64 9.71
N ALA A 397 -10.04 -41.34 8.45
CA ALA A 397 -9.54 -42.34 7.50
C ALA A 397 -8.22 -42.97 7.98
N GLY A 398 -7.34 -42.16 8.58
CA GLY A 398 -6.10 -42.62 9.20
C GLY A 398 -6.36 -43.54 10.40
N LEU A 399 -7.34 -43.19 11.24
CA LEU A 399 -7.77 -44.03 12.37
C LEU A 399 -8.26 -45.40 11.88
N VAL A 400 -9.18 -45.43 10.93
CA VAL A 400 -9.76 -46.70 10.43
C VAL A 400 -8.66 -47.60 9.87
N LYS A 401 -7.75 -47.06 9.04
CA LYS A 401 -6.61 -47.80 8.52
C LYS A 401 -5.71 -48.33 9.64
N ARG A 402 -5.45 -47.51 10.66
CA ARG A 402 -4.60 -47.89 11.80
C ARG A 402 -5.24 -49.01 12.61
N VAL A 403 -6.56 -48.98 12.82
CA VAL A 403 -7.30 -50.04 13.50
C VAL A 403 -7.27 -51.34 12.71
N GLN A 404 -7.51 -51.30 11.39
CA GLN A 404 -7.51 -52.48 10.53
C GLN A 404 -6.14 -53.16 10.39
N THR A 405 -5.06 -52.38 10.47
CA THR A 405 -3.68 -52.89 10.35
C THR A 405 -3.04 -53.23 11.69
N GLY A 406 -3.55 -52.64 12.78
CA GLY A 406 -3.08 -52.88 14.14
C GLY A 406 -3.77 -54.07 14.81
N ALA A 407 -3.21 -54.49 15.95
CA ALA A 407 -3.78 -55.51 16.81
C ALA A 407 -4.30 -54.86 18.11
N PHE A 408 -5.35 -54.05 17.99
CA PHE A 408 -5.98 -53.41 19.14
C PHE A 408 -7.05 -54.33 19.73
N ARG A 409 -7.05 -54.47 21.06
CA ARG A 409 -8.11 -55.17 21.80
C ARG A 409 -9.28 -54.23 22.13
N GLU A 410 -8.97 -52.95 22.37
CA GLU A 410 -9.95 -51.96 22.81
C GLU A 410 -9.64 -50.58 22.20
N ILE A 411 -10.70 -49.91 21.77
CA ILE A 411 -10.69 -48.52 21.32
C ILE A 411 -11.61 -47.72 22.24
N ILE A 412 -11.01 -46.78 22.98
CA ILE A 412 -11.70 -45.88 23.89
C ILE A 412 -12.04 -44.60 23.14
N MET A 413 -13.33 -44.32 22.98
CA MET A 413 -13.83 -43.06 22.44
C MET A 413 -13.80 -42.00 23.55
N ALA A 414 -12.79 -41.13 23.49
CA ALA A 414 -12.56 -40.01 24.39
C ALA A 414 -12.82 -38.67 23.69
N THR A 415 -13.85 -38.62 22.84
CA THR A 415 -14.37 -37.35 22.32
C THR A 415 -15.11 -36.59 23.41
N ASN A 416 -15.22 -35.27 23.24
CA ASN A 416 -15.85 -34.41 24.24
C ASN A 416 -17.34 -34.76 24.37
N PRO A 417 -17.93 -34.64 25.58
CA PRO A 417 -19.31 -35.01 25.84
C PRO A 417 -20.33 -33.99 25.30
N THR A 418 -20.16 -33.52 24.07
CA THR A 418 -21.06 -32.63 23.33
C THR A 418 -21.82 -33.39 22.24
N ILE A 419 -22.85 -32.77 21.65
CA ILE A 419 -23.64 -33.40 20.57
C ILE A 419 -22.74 -33.76 19.38
N GLU A 420 -21.82 -32.88 19.00
CA GLU A 420 -20.87 -33.08 17.91
C GLU A 420 -19.84 -34.17 18.25
N GLY A 421 -19.31 -34.19 19.48
CA GLY A 421 -18.39 -35.22 19.94
C GLY A 421 -19.06 -36.60 20.05
N ASP A 422 -20.32 -36.64 20.48
CA ASP A 422 -21.17 -37.84 20.51
C ASP A 422 -21.44 -38.35 19.10
N GLY A 423 -21.84 -37.47 18.19
CA GLY A 423 -22.04 -37.79 16.77
C GLY A 423 -20.77 -38.30 16.09
N THR A 424 -19.61 -37.69 16.39
CA THR A 424 -18.32 -38.10 15.84
C THR A 424 -17.94 -39.51 16.27
N ALA A 425 -18.03 -39.81 17.56
CA ALA A 425 -17.69 -41.13 18.06
C ALA A 425 -18.71 -42.21 17.62
N LEU A 426 -20.00 -41.87 17.47
CA LEU A 426 -20.99 -42.77 16.87
C LEU A 426 -20.67 -43.08 15.40
N HIS A 427 -20.27 -42.06 14.63
CA HIS A 427 -19.85 -42.22 13.24
C HIS A 427 -18.63 -43.14 13.13
N ILE A 428 -17.59 -42.90 13.93
CA ILE A 428 -16.39 -43.75 13.98
C ILE A 428 -16.74 -45.18 14.39
N SER A 429 -17.59 -45.36 15.42
CA SER A 429 -18.04 -46.67 15.86
C SER A 429 -18.78 -47.44 14.75
N SER A 430 -19.55 -46.75 13.92
CA SER A 430 -20.24 -47.38 12.78
C SER A 430 -19.26 -47.85 11.71
N LEU A 431 -18.21 -47.06 11.44
CA LEU A 431 -17.16 -47.43 10.48
C LEU A 431 -16.31 -48.61 10.94
N LEU A 432 -16.15 -48.77 12.25
CA LEU A 432 -15.39 -49.86 12.87
C LEU A 432 -16.26 -51.08 13.21
N GLY A 433 -17.57 -51.05 12.94
CA GLY A 433 -18.51 -52.09 13.36
C GLY A 433 -18.27 -53.48 12.75
N GLU A 434 -17.50 -53.57 11.66
CA GLU A 434 -17.09 -54.86 11.05
C GLU A 434 -15.78 -55.43 11.66
N THR A 435 -15.15 -54.70 12.58
CA THR A 435 -13.93 -55.15 13.26
C THR A 435 -14.26 -55.84 14.59
N ASP A 436 -13.47 -56.84 14.98
CA ASP A 436 -13.65 -57.60 16.23
C ASP A 436 -13.03 -56.88 17.45
N VAL A 437 -12.99 -55.55 17.42
CA VAL A 437 -12.35 -54.73 18.45
C VAL A 437 -13.40 -54.18 19.41
N GLU A 438 -13.13 -54.26 20.71
CA GLU A 438 -14.03 -53.69 21.70
C GLU A 438 -14.02 -52.15 21.60
N ILE A 439 -15.18 -51.54 21.44
CA ILE A 439 -15.31 -50.08 21.41
C ILE A 439 -15.97 -49.63 22.70
N THR A 440 -15.24 -48.88 23.51
CA THR A 440 -15.71 -48.32 24.77
C THR A 440 -15.80 -46.79 24.70
N ARG A 441 -16.48 -46.18 25.66
CA ARG A 441 -16.61 -44.73 25.76
C ARG A 441 -16.32 -44.30 27.18
N LEU A 442 -15.73 -43.11 27.34
CA LEU A 442 -15.53 -42.53 28.66
C LEU A 442 -16.86 -42.42 29.42
N ALA A 443 -16.81 -42.74 30.71
CA ALA A 443 -17.97 -42.64 31.58
C ALA A 443 -18.50 -41.19 31.62
N ARG A 444 -19.83 -41.06 31.61
CA ARG A 444 -20.53 -39.79 31.75
C ARG A 444 -21.25 -39.74 33.09
N GLY A 445 -21.27 -38.58 33.73
CA GLY A 445 -22.00 -38.41 34.97
C GLY A 445 -21.45 -37.31 35.87
N LEU A 446 -21.57 -37.54 37.18
CA LEU A 446 -21.20 -36.58 38.22
C LEU A 446 -19.70 -36.52 38.42
N THR A 447 -19.17 -35.31 38.59
CA THR A 447 -17.77 -35.11 38.97
C THR A 447 -17.57 -35.39 40.45
N THR A 448 -16.40 -35.91 40.82
CA THR A 448 -16.05 -36.15 42.23
C THR A 448 -16.09 -34.84 43.01
N GLY A 449 -16.72 -34.86 44.19
CA GLY A 449 -16.88 -33.67 45.03
C GLY A 449 -18.03 -32.74 44.63
N SER A 450 -18.78 -33.05 43.57
CA SER A 450 -20.03 -32.35 43.27
C SER A 450 -21.13 -32.70 44.27
N VAL A 451 -21.98 -31.72 44.57
CA VAL A 451 -23.22 -31.93 45.33
C VAL A 451 -24.35 -32.12 44.32
N LEU A 452 -25.14 -33.19 44.47
CA LEU A 452 -26.17 -33.58 43.50
C LEU A 452 -27.18 -32.46 43.20
N GLU A 453 -27.51 -31.62 44.20
CA GLU A 453 -28.41 -30.47 44.05
C GLU A 453 -27.90 -29.41 43.06
N PHE A 454 -26.58 -29.28 42.90
CA PHE A 454 -25.96 -28.31 41.99
C PHE A 454 -25.51 -28.93 40.66
N ALA A 455 -25.74 -30.23 40.46
CA ALA A 455 -25.39 -30.91 39.23
C ALA A 455 -26.38 -30.55 38.12
N ASN A 456 -25.88 -30.43 36.88
CA ASN A 456 -26.73 -30.17 35.74
C ASN A 456 -27.65 -31.38 35.45
N ARG A 457 -28.87 -31.12 34.98
CA ARG A 457 -29.90 -32.14 34.73
C ARG A 457 -29.41 -33.22 33.77
N GLU A 458 -28.69 -32.85 32.71
CA GLU A 458 -28.12 -33.80 31.75
C GLU A 458 -27.07 -34.71 32.41
N MET A 459 -26.19 -34.15 33.27
CA MET A 459 -25.19 -34.95 34.00
C MET A 459 -25.84 -35.94 34.97
N VAL A 460 -26.92 -35.54 35.64
CA VAL A 460 -27.69 -36.43 36.53
C VAL A 460 -28.35 -37.56 35.72
N ALA A 461 -28.92 -37.24 34.55
CA ALA A 461 -29.53 -38.24 33.68
C ALA A 461 -28.49 -39.25 33.16
N ASP A 462 -27.31 -38.77 32.74
CA ASP A 462 -26.19 -39.60 32.32
C ASP A 462 -25.71 -40.51 33.45
N ALA A 463 -25.51 -39.96 34.66
CA ALA A 463 -25.09 -40.72 35.84
C ALA A 463 -26.11 -41.80 36.24
N MET A 464 -27.41 -41.48 36.16
CA MET A 464 -28.48 -42.44 36.46
C MET A 464 -28.54 -43.56 35.44
N THR A 465 -28.34 -43.25 34.16
CA THR A 465 -28.34 -44.22 33.06
C THR A 465 -27.11 -45.14 33.14
N GLY A 466 -25.94 -44.55 33.39
CA GLY A 466 -24.64 -45.23 33.49
C GLY A 466 -24.33 -45.85 34.87
N ARG A 467 -25.31 -45.98 35.77
CA ARG A 467 -25.09 -46.49 37.13
C ARG A 467 -24.49 -47.91 37.11
N GLN A 468 -23.44 -48.12 37.88
CA GLN A 468 -22.73 -49.40 37.97
C GLN A 468 -23.18 -50.19 39.21
N LYS A 469 -23.03 -51.52 39.16
CA LYS A 469 -23.21 -52.38 40.34
C LYS A 469 -22.00 -52.25 41.26
N PHE A 470 -22.23 -52.33 42.56
CA PHE A 470 -21.17 -52.36 43.57
C PHE A 470 -20.58 -53.75 43.74
#